data_AF-A0A0Q6PHJ7-F1
#
_entry.id   AF-A0A0Q6PHJ7-F1
#
_cell.length_a   1.000
_cell.length_b   1.000
_cell.length_c   1.000
_cell.angle_alpha   90.00
_cell.angle_beta   90.00
_cell.angle_gamma   90.00
#
_symmetry.space_group_name_H-M   'P 1'
#
loop_
_entity.id
_entity.type
_entity.pdbx_description
1 polymer ?
#
loop_
_entity_poly.entity_id
_entity_poly.type
_entity_poly.pdbx_seq_one_letter_code
_entity_poly.pdbx_strand_id
1 'polypeptide(L)'
;MSRLYLLRHAKAGWALPGMRDFDRPLDASGRADAEMMGAAMRSRFYVPDLTLCSNAKRAKETLEGLAGQTDTGQVLFFDTLYSSDAAGYLHLIRDNGGVGSLLVIGHNPMTEDLAMAVSGDGDETARATLNHGFPTSGLAVIRFDGDLAKAAQRAGYLEAFLTPADL
;
A
#
# COMPACT_ATOMS: atom_id res chain seq x y z
N MET A 1 -9.88 -2.25 17.33
CA MET A 1 -9.46 -2.90 16.08
C MET A 1 -9.23 -1.83 15.03
N SER A 2 -8.13 -1.94 14.30
CA SER A 2 -7.79 -1.05 13.19
C SER A 2 -7.24 -1.86 12.01
N ARG A 3 -7.15 -1.25 10.83
CA ARG A 3 -6.70 -1.93 9.62
C ARG A 3 -5.67 -1.10 8.87
N LEU A 4 -4.57 -1.75 8.51
CA LEU A 4 -3.53 -1.21 7.66
C LEU A 4 -3.63 -1.83 6.28
N TYR A 5 -3.71 -0.99 5.27
CA TYR A 5 -3.61 -1.35 3.87
C TYR A 5 -2.23 -0.94 3.36
N LEU A 6 -1.40 -1.90 2.97
CA LEU A 6 -0.11 -1.62 2.34
C LEU A 6 -0.23 -1.89 0.85
N LEU A 7 -0.07 -0.85 0.03
CA LEU A 7 -0.13 -0.93 -1.43
C LEU A 7 1.23 -0.55 -2.01
N ARG A 8 1.82 -1.46 -2.79
CA ARG A 8 2.94 -1.09 -3.65
C ARG A 8 2.38 -0.35 -4.87
N HIS A 9 3.02 0.74 -5.28
CA HIS A 9 2.64 1.46 -6.49
C HIS A 9 2.45 0.50 -7.69
N ALA A 10 1.53 0.84 -8.58
CA ALA A 10 1.29 0.07 -9.79
C ALA A 10 2.46 0.20 -10.78
N LYS A 11 2.42 -0.58 -11.86
CA LYS A 11 3.57 -0.71 -12.76
C LYS A 11 3.94 0.62 -13.43
N ALA A 12 5.19 1.05 -13.23
CA ALA A 12 5.73 2.26 -13.83
C ALA A 12 6.42 1.98 -15.17
N GLY A 13 6.26 2.91 -16.12
CA GLY A 13 7.02 2.89 -17.37
C GLY A 13 8.52 3.15 -17.14
N TRP A 14 9.33 2.94 -18.16
CA TRP A 14 10.75 3.26 -18.11
C TRP A 14 10.99 4.77 -18.08
N ALA A 15 12.06 5.21 -17.41
CA ALA A 15 12.48 6.60 -17.48
C ALA A 15 12.90 6.95 -18.91
N LEU A 16 12.39 8.06 -19.44
CA LEU A 16 12.86 8.64 -20.70
C LEU A 16 14.23 9.31 -20.48
N PRO A 17 15.05 9.52 -21.54
CA PRO A 17 16.31 10.25 -21.42
C PRO A 17 16.12 11.61 -20.73
N GLY A 18 16.88 11.85 -19.66
CA GLY A 18 16.79 13.07 -18.83
C GLY A 18 15.70 13.07 -17.76
N MET A 19 14.89 12.02 -17.65
CA MET A 19 13.85 11.88 -16.62
C MET A 19 14.42 11.27 -15.34
N ARG A 20 14.10 11.86 -14.19
CA ARG A 20 14.44 11.28 -12.88
C ARG A 20 13.53 10.09 -12.58
N ASP A 21 14.02 9.09 -11.85
CA ASP A 21 13.19 7.93 -11.45
C ASP A 21 11.91 8.36 -10.70
N PHE A 22 12.02 9.38 -9.86
CA PHE A 22 10.91 9.97 -9.12
C PHE A 22 9.75 10.47 -10.00
N ASP A 23 10.06 10.91 -11.22
CA ASP A 23 9.11 11.48 -12.17
C ASP A 23 8.56 10.45 -13.16
N ARG A 24 8.90 9.17 -13.01
CA ARG A 24 8.39 8.10 -13.88
C ARG A 24 6.88 7.91 -13.69
N PRO A 25 6.08 8.01 -14.77
CA PRO A 25 4.65 7.73 -14.72
C PRO A 25 4.38 6.22 -14.70
N LEU A 26 3.13 5.84 -14.41
CA LEU A 26 2.59 4.53 -14.69
C LEU A 26 2.62 4.23 -16.18
N ASP A 27 2.80 2.96 -16.54
CA ASP A 27 2.50 2.49 -17.89
C ASP A 27 1.00 2.23 -18.06
N ALA A 28 0.57 1.83 -19.26
CA ALA A 28 -0.84 1.58 -19.51
C ALA A 28 -1.41 0.43 -18.67
N SER A 29 -0.63 -0.65 -18.47
CA SER A 29 -1.03 -1.74 -17.57
C SER A 29 -1.13 -1.27 -16.12
N GLY A 30 -0.18 -0.47 -15.63
CA GLY A 30 -0.19 0.03 -14.25
C GLY A 30 -1.39 0.91 -13.94
N ARG A 31 -1.86 1.73 -14.90
CA ARG A 31 -3.10 2.49 -14.72
C ARG A 31 -4.31 1.56 -14.61
N ALA A 32 -4.42 0.56 -15.48
CA ALA A 32 -5.50 -0.43 -15.42
C ALA A 32 -5.45 -1.23 -14.11
N ASP A 33 -4.27 -1.64 -13.65
CA ASP A 33 -4.08 -2.37 -12.39
C ASP A 33 -4.50 -1.53 -11.18
N ALA A 34 -4.24 -0.22 -11.20
CA ALA A 34 -4.65 0.69 -10.12
C ALA A 34 -6.18 0.85 -10.07
N GLU A 35 -6.83 1.02 -11.22
CA GLU A 35 -8.29 1.05 -11.31
C GLU A 35 -8.91 -0.27 -10.84
N MET A 36 -8.38 -1.40 -11.30
CA MET A 36 -8.85 -2.73 -10.89
C MET A 36 -8.70 -2.93 -9.38
N MET A 37 -7.58 -2.50 -8.80
CA MET A 37 -7.38 -2.56 -7.35
C MET A 37 -8.36 -1.65 -6.59
N GLY A 38 -8.63 -0.44 -7.08
CA GLY A 38 -9.65 0.44 -6.50
C GLY A 38 -11.06 -0.17 -6.54
N ALA A 39 -11.44 -0.80 -7.65
CA ALA A 39 -12.71 -1.51 -7.77
C ALA A 39 -12.79 -2.72 -6.83
N ALA A 40 -11.69 -3.45 -6.68
CA ALA A 40 -11.56 -4.57 -5.75
C ALA A 40 -11.61 -4.16 -4.27
N MET A 41 -11.06 -2.99 -3.93
CA MET A 41 -11.20 -2.38 -2.61
C MET A 41 -12.66 -1.99 -2.34
N ARG A 42 -13.32 -1.33 -3.30
CA ARG A 42 -14.75 -0.98 -3.19
C ARG A 42 -15.63 -2.20 -2.94
N SER A 43 -15.46 -3.28 -3.71
CA SER A 43 -16.29 -4.48 -3.60
C SER A 43 -16.12 -5.23 -2.27
N ARG A 44 -14.96 -5.09 -1.63
CA ARG A 44 -14.63 -5.70 -0.33
C ARG A 44 -14.82 -4.75 0.85
N PHE A 45 -15.35 -3.54 0.62
CA PHE A 45 -15.50 -2.48 1.61
C PHE A 45 -14.17 -2.10 2.29
N TYR A 46 -13.07 -2.15 1.54
CA TYR A 46 -11.74 -1.72 1.98
C TYR A 46 -11.54 -0.23 1.72
N VAL A 47 -12.29 0.59 2.44
CA VAL A 47 -12.23 2.05 2.34
C VAL A 47 -11.41 2.58 3.51
N PRO A 48 -10.23 3.21 3.27
CA PRO A 48 -9.42 3.79 4.33
C PRO A 48 -9.98 5.13 4.83
N ASP A 49 -9.76 5.45 6.10
CA ASP A 49 -10.05 6.77 6.66
C ASP A 49 -8.98 7.80 6.26
N LEU A 50 -7.73 7.34 6.14
CA LEU A 50 -6.55 8.14 5.81
C LEU A 50 -5.64 7.38 4.86
N THR A 51 -5.08 8.09 3.88
CA THR A 51 -4.08 7.60 2.93
C THR A 51 -2.77 8.38 3.07
N LEU A 52 -1.67 7.67 3.27
CA LEU A 52 -0.31 8.18 3.17
C LEU A 52 0.27 7.77 1.82
N CYS A 53 0.56 8.73 0.95
CA CYS A 53 1.02 8.46 -0.41
C CYS A 53 2.42 9.03 -0.65
N SER A 54 3.30 8.23 -1.25
CA SER A 54 4.60 8.73 -1.70
C SER A 54 4.42 9.85 -2.72
N ASN A 55 5.27 10.89 -2.67
CA ASN A 55 5.21 11.98 -3.64
C ASN A 55 5.69 11.61 -5.06
N ALA A 56 6.29 10.44 -5.25
CA ALA A 56 6.73 9.96 -6.56
C ALA A 56 5.56 9.84 -7.53
N LYS A 57 5.78 10.18 -8.80
CA LYS A 57 4.70 10.30 -9.80
C LYS A 57 3.87 9.02 -9.94
N ARG A 58 4.53 7.86 -10.06
CA ARG A 58 3.87 6.54 -10.10
C ARG A 58 2.98 6.23 -8.89
N ALA A 59 3.31 6.71 -7.69
CA ALA A 59 2.50 6.49 -6.50
C ALA A 59 1.25 7.38 -6.51
N LYS A 60 1.40 8.65 -6.93
CA LYS A 60 0.28 9.58 -7.16
C LYS A 60 -0.69 9.06 -8.22
N GLU A 61 -0.18 8.61 -9.36
CA GLU A 61 -1.03 8.04 -10.42
C GLU A 61 -1.68 6.72 -9.98
N THR A 62 -1.05 5.94 -9.08
CA THR A 62 -1.70 4.76 -8.47
C THR A 62 -2.89 5.20 -7.62
N LEU A 63 -2.70 6.22 -6.77
CA LEU A 63 -3.78 6.80 -5.97
C LEU A 63 -4.93 7.33 -6.84
N GLU A 64 -4.63 8.02 -7.95
CA GLU A 64 -5.63 8.53 -8.88
C GLU A 64 -6.51 7.40 -9.46
N GLY A 65 -5.88 6.28 -9.86
CA GLY A 65 -6.61 5.08 -10.32
C GLY A 65 -7.52 4.49 -9.25
N LEU A 66 -7.06 4.44 -8.00
CA LEU A 66 -7.88 3.99 -6.86
C LEU A 66 -9.06 4.95 -6.61
N ALA A 67 -8.79 6.25 -6.53
CA ALA A 67 -9.76 7.30 -6.20
C ALA A 67 -10.86 7.44 -7.27
N GLY A 68 -10.58 7.06 -8.52
CA GLY A 68 -11.60 6.94 -9.56
C GLY A 68 -12.63 5.83 -9.30
N GLN A 69 -12.33 4.89 -8.39
CA GLN A 69 -13.17 3.73 -8.11
C GLN A 69 -13.67 3.66 -6.67
N THR A 70 -12.96 4.18 -5.68
CA THR A 70 -13.37 4.11 -4.28
C THR A 70 -12.94 5.36 -3.52
N ASP A 71 -13.59 5.63 -2.39
CA ASP A 71 -13.11 6.67 -1.48
C ASP A 71 -11.77 6.23 -0.89
N THR A 72 -10.83 7.17 -0.80
CA THR A 72 -9.47 6.94 -0.27
C THR A 72 -9.21 7.75 1.01
N GLY A 73 -10.27 8.34 1.58
CA GLY A 73 -10.19 9.11 2.81
C GLY A 73 -9.38 10.40 2.64
N GLN A 74 -8.93 10.96 3.76
CA GLN A 74 -8.02 12.10 3.72
C GLN A 74 -6.67 11.64 3.12
N VAL A 75 -6.04 12.45 2.27
CA VAL A 75 -4.75 12.10 1.66
C VAL A 75 -3.65 13.02 2.19
N LEU A 76 -2.54 12.42 2.65
CA LEU A 76 -1.30 13.11 3.01
C LEU A 76 -0.15 12.58 2.16
N PHE A 77 0.69 13.48 1.66
CA PHE A 77 1.81 13.14 0.79
C PHE A 77 3.16 13.25 1.52
N PHE A 78 4.04 12.27 1.30
CA PHE A 78 5.35 12.22 1.95
C PHE A 78 6.46 11.86 0.95
N ASP A 79 7.52 12.69 0.92
CA ASP A 79 8.76 12.36 0.20
C ASP A 79 9.49 11.20 0.87
N THR A 80 9.39 11.11 2.20
CA THR A 80 10.05 10.06 3.00
C THR A 80 9.60 8.66 2.62
N LEU A 81 8.35 8.46 2.18
CA LEU A 81 7.90 7.15 1.65
C LEU A 81 8.67 6.70 0.39
N TYR A 82 9.33 7.60 -0.33
CA TYR A 82 10.20 7.24 -1.47
C TYR A 82 11.61 6.83 -1.05
N SER A 83 12.11 7.37 0.08
CA SER A 83 13.52 7.31 0.45
C SER A 83 13.82 6.62 1.78
N SER A 84 12.81 6.32 2.60
CA SER A 84 12.97 5.66 3.89
C SER A 84 13.00 4.13 3.75
N ASP A 85 13.28 3.44 4.85
CA ASP A 85 13.16 1.99 4.98
C ASP A 85 11.80 1.57 5.58
N ALA A 86 11.63 0.28 5.86
CA ALA A 86 10.42 -0.26 6.49
C ALA A 86 10.19 0.29 7.92
N ALA A 87 11.26 0.61 8.66
CA ALA A 87 11.14 1.23 9.98
C ALA A 87 10.60 2.67 9.86
N GLY A 88 11.04 3.41 8.85
CA GLY A 88 10.50 4.73 8.50
C GLY A 88 9.02 4.68 8.13
N TYR A 89 8.58 3.67 7.37
CA TYR A 89 7.15 3.49 7.09
C TYR A 89 6.37 3.22 8.39
N LEU A 90 6.86 2.34 9.25
CA LEU A 90 6.22 2.04 10.53
C LEU A 90 6.11 3.28 11.42
N HIS A 91 7.12 4.14 11.43
CA HIS A 91 7.07 5.41 12.15
C HIS A 91 5.97 6.33 11.60
N LEU A 92 5.89 6.52 10.28
CA LEU A 92 4.83 7.32 9.66
C LEU A 92 3.43 6.76 9.95
N ILE A 93 3.27 5.44 9.93
CA ILE A 93 2.02 4.76 10.28
C ILE A 93 1.64 5.06 11.73
N ARG A 94 2.60 5.00 12.66
CA ARG A 94 2.34 5.29 14.07
C ARG A 94 1.97 6.74 14.31
N ASP A 95 2.68 7.67 13.67
CA ASP A 95 2.44 9.11 13.80
C ASP A 95 1.05 9.52 13.30
N ASN A 96 0.51 8.76 12.34
CA ASN A 96 -0.80 8.98 11.74
C ASN A 96 -1.82 7.91 12.16
N GLY A 97 -1.53 7.16 13.22
CA GLY A 97 -2.21 5.91 13.52
C GLY A 97 -3.57 6.06 14.21
N GLY A 98 -3.95 7.26 14.66
CA GLY A 98 -5.17 7.53 15.42
C GLY A 98 -6.50 7.40 14.64
N VAL A 99 -6.48 6.69 13.52
CA VAL A 99 -7.62 6.40 12.63
C VAL A 99 -7.99 4.91 12.68
N GLY A 100 -9.22 4.57 12.27
CA GLY A 100 -9.65 3.18 12.22
C GLY A 100 -8.98 2.38 11.11
N SER A 101 -8.64 3.04 10.01
CA SER A 101 -8.03 2.41 8.84
C SER A 101 -7.10 3.35 8.08
N LEU A 102 -5.96 2.82 7.66
CA LEU A 102 -4.89 3.59 7.03
C LEU A 102 -4.40 2.88 5.77
N LEU A 103 -4.37 3.59 4.64
CA LEU A 103 -3.73 3.14 3.41
C LEU A 103 -2.34 3.76 3.28
N VAL A 104 -1.34 2.97 2.91
CA VAL A 104 -0.01 3.44 2.55
C VAL A 104 0.31 3.03 1.12
N ILE A 105 0.58 4.01 0.25
CA ILE A 105 0.98 3.79 -1.14
C ILE A 105 2.47 4.08 -1.27
N GLY A 106 3.26 3.01 -1.43
CA GLY A 106 4.72 3.05 -1.32
C GLY A 106 5.45 2.21 -2.37
N HIS A 107 6.73 1.94 -2.09
CA HIS A 107 7.66 1.24 -2.97
C HIS A 107 8.25 0.00 -2.31
N ASN A 108 8.65 -0.97 -3.14
CA ASN A 108 9.51 -2.06 -2.69
C ASN A 108 10.98 -1.60 -2.62
N PRO A 109 11.79 -2.21 -1.74
CA PRO A 109 11.45 -3.36 -0.88
C PRO A 109 10.63 -3.03 0.38
N MET A 110 10.55 -1.75 0.78
CA MET A 110 9.99 -1.32 2.08
C MET A 110 8.55 -1.77 2.35
N THR A 111 7.68 -1.75 1.35
CA THR A 111 6.29 -2.22 1.50
C THR A 111 6.24 -3.71 1.87
N GLU A 112 7.04 -4.54 1.21
CA GLU A 112 7.14 -5.98 1.46
C GLU A 112 7.76 -6.28 2.82
N ASP A 113 8.91 -5.66 3.10
CA ASP A 113 9.62 -5.82 4.37
C ASP A 113 8.73 -5.44 5.55
N LEU A 114 7.98 -4.34 5.43
CA LEU A 114 7.05 -3.92 6.47
C LEU A 114 5.91 -4.93 6.63
N ALA A 115 5.28 -5.36 5.53
CA ALA A 115 4.17 -6.30 5.57
C ALA A 115 4.57 -7.60 6.27
N MET A 116 5.76 -8.14 5.97
CA MET A 116 6.33 -9.29 6.66
C MET A 116 6.63 -9.00 8.14
N ALA A 117 7.24 -7.85 8.45
CA ALA A 117 7.67 -7.52 9.80
C ALA A 117 6.51 -7.34 10.78
N VAL A 118 5.40 -6.72 10.35
CA VAL A 118 4.26 -6.43 11.23
C VAL A 118 3.27 -7.59 11.33
N SER A 119 3.22 -8.48 10.34
CA SER A 119 2.33 -9.65 10.35
C SER A 119 2.90 -10.76 11.22
N GLY A 120 2.31 -10.96 12.41
CA GLY A 120 2.70 -12.04 13.32
C GLY A 120 2.05 -13.37 12.96
N ASP A 121 0.85 -13.28 12.39
CA ASP A 121 0.04 -14.39 11.88
C ASP A 121 -0.81 -13.89 10.69
N GLY A 122 -1.63 -14.75 10.10
CA GLY A 122 -2.50 -14.38 8.98
C GLY A 122 -3.18 -15.57 8.33
N ASP A 123 -4.04 -15.26 7.37
CA ASP A 123 -4.64 -16.26 6.49
C ASP A 123 -3.56 -17.05 5.72
N GLU A 124 -3.75 -18.36 5.59
CA GLU A 124 -2.76 -19.26 4.99
C GLU A 124 -2.45 -18.88 3.54
N THR A 125 -3.48 -18.54 2.76
CA THR A 125 -3.32 -18.16 1.35
C THR A 125 -2.65 -16.80 1.24
N ALA A 126 -3.09 -15.82 2.04
CA ALA A 126 -2.48 -14.49 2.05
C ALA A 126 -0.98 -14.54 2.42
N ARG A 127 -0.62 -15.38 3.40
CA ARG A 127 0.78 -15.60 3.81
C ARG A 127 1.59 -16.30 2.73
N ALA A 128 1.02 -17.30 2.07
CA ALA A 128 1.69 -17.99 0.96
C ALA A 128 2.01 -17.00 -0.18
N THR A 129 1.06 -16.15 -0.56
CA THR A 129 1.26 -15.13 -1.59
C THR A 129 2.35 -14.13 -1.19
N LEU A 130 2.31 -13.58 0.03
CA LEU A 130 3.33 -12.64 0.51
C LEU A 130 4.74 -13.26 0.52
N ASN A 131 4.88 -14.54 0.86
CA ASN A 131 6.16 -15.24 0.84
C ASN A 131 6.74 -15.43 -0.57
N HIS A 132 5.93 -15.28 -1.62
CA HIS A 132 6.37 -15.28 -3.02
C HIS A 132 6.72 -13.87 -3.54
N GLY A 133 6.64 -12.85 -2.68
CA GLY A 133 7.03 -11.47 -2.96
C GLY A 133 5.84 -10.52 -3.06
N PHE A 134 6.15 -9.24 -3.28
CA PHE A 134 5.15 -8.19 -3.32
C PHE A 134 5.08 -7.52 -4.72
N PRO A 135 4.18 -7.95 -5.62
CA PRO A 135 4.10 -7.43 -6.98
C PRO A 135 3.60 -5.97 -7.03
N THR A 136 3.81 -5.29 -8.17
CA THR A 136 3.23 -3.95 -8.40
C THR A 136 1.71 -3.98 -8.28
N SER A 137 1.13 -2.94 -7.67
CA SER A 137 -0.30 -2.90 -7.32
C SER A 137 -0.75 -4.04 -6.40
N GLY A 138 0.16 -4.76 -5.73
CA GLY A 138 -0.20 -5.71 -4.68
C GLY A 138 -0.73 -4.99 -3.43
N LEU A 139 -1.75 -5.55 -2.78
CA LEU A 139 -2.38 -4.97 -1.59
C LEU A 139 -2.36 -5.98 -0.44
N ALA A 140 -1.59 -5.71 0.60
CA ALA A 140 -1.68 -6.45 1.86
C ALA A 140 -2.70 -5.77 2.80
N VAL A 141 -3.60 -6.56 3.36
CA VAL A 141 -4.63 -6.10 4.31
C VAL A 141 -4.32 -6.69 5.67
N ILE A 142 -3.96 -5.85 6.63
CA ILE A 142 -3.44 -6.27 7.94
C ILE A 142 -4.32 -5.69 9.04
N ARG A 143 -4.92 -6.55 9.86
CA ARG A 143 -5.70 -6.14 11.02
C ARG A 143 -4.85 -6.08 12.28
N PHE A 144 -5.10 -5.08 13.11
CA PHE A 144 -4.56 -4.95 14.45
C PHE A 144 -5.70 -4.90 15.46
N ASP A 145 -5.52 -5.50 16.63
CA ASP A 145 -6.55 -5.46 17.69
C ASP A 145 -6.64 -4.07 18.34
N GLY A 146 -5.54 -3.31 18.32
CA GLY A 146 -5.41 -1.96 18.86
C GLY A 146 -5.34 -0.86 17.80
N ASP A 147 -4.86 0.29 18.23
CA ASP A 147 -4.60 1.50 17.42
C ASP A 147 -3.30 1.32 16.60
N LEU A 148 -3.29 1.82 15.35
CA LEU A 148 -2.08 1.80 14.49
C LEU A 148 -0.94 2.65 15.06
N ALA A 149 -1.23 3.62 15.94
CA ALA A 149 -0.25 4.37 16.72
C ALA A 149 0.64 3.47 17.59
N LYS A 150 0.16 2.25 17.89
CA LYS A 150 0.88 1.21 18.64
C LYS A 150 1.25 0.02 17.77
N ALA A 151 1.09 0.10 16.45
CA ALA A 151 1.46 -0.98 15.53
C ALA A 151 2.91 -1.40 15.79
N ALA A 152 3.17 -2.69 15.91
CA ALA A 152 4.48 -3.22 16.23
C ALA A 152 4.79 -4.44 15.37
N GLN A 153 6.05 -4.86 15.39
CA GLN A 153 6.45 -6.09 14.74
C GLN A 153 5.61 -7.25 15.28
N ARG A 154 5.18 -8.13 14.37
CA ARG A 154 4.38 -9.32 14.65
C ARG A 154 3.06 -9.07 15.40
N ALA A 155 2.56 -7.83 15.45
CA ALA A 155 1.33 -7.49 16.16
C ALA A 155 0.08 -7.51 15.27
N GLY A 156 0.26 -7.56 13.94
CA GLY A 156 -0.81 -7.61 12.97
C GLY A 156 -1.16 -9.04 12.54
N TYR A 157 -2.39 -9.20 12.05
CA TYR A 157 -2.89 -10.40 11.38
C TYR A 157 -3.11 -10.07 9.91
N LEU A 158 -2.41 -10.75 8.99
CA LEU A 158 -2.58 -10.59 7.54
C LEU A 158 -3.91 -11.23 7.13
N GLU A 159 -4.95 -10.42 6.91
CA GLU A 159 -6.30 -10.88 6.56
C GLU A 159 -6.42 -11.31 5.10
N ALA A 160 -5.76 -10.58 4.20
CA ALA A 160 -5.82 -10.81 2.77
C ALA A 160 -4.58 -10.25 2.06
N PHE A 161 -4.29 -10.81 0.89
CA PHE A 161 -3.33 -10.26 -0.06
C PHE A 161 -3.96 -10.28 -1.45
N LEU A 162 -4.15 -9.11 -2.07
CA LEU A 162 -4.71 -9.00 -3.42
C LEU A 162 -3.59 -8.71 -4.42
N THR A 163 -3.66 -9.34 -5.60
CA THR A 163 -2.79 -9.01 -6.73
C THR A 163 -3.65 -8.72 -7.96
N PRO A 164 -3.19 -7.90 -8.92
CA PRO A 164 -3.92 -7.70 -10.17
C PRO A 164 -4.19 -8.98 -10.96
N ALA A 165 -3.37 -10.02 -10.77
CA ALA A 165 -3.56 -11.30 -11.46
C ALA A 165 -4.78 -12.09 -10.93
N ASP A 166 -5.25 -11.77 -9.71
CA ASP A 166 -6.33 -12.48 -9.02
C ASP A 166 -7.66 -11.68 -9.03
N LEU A 167 -7.73 -10.56 -9.76
CA LEU A 167 -8.85 -9.60 -9.75
C LEU A 167 -9.68 -9.61 -11.05
#